data_AF-A0A8E0VIU2-F1
#
_entry.id   AF-A0A8E0VIU2-F1
#
_cell.length_a   1.000
_cell.length_b   1.000
_cell.length_c   1.000
_cell.angle_alpha   90.00
_cell.angle_beta   90.00
_cell.angle_gamma   90.00
#
_symmetry.space_group_name_H-M   'P 1'
#
loop_
_entity.id
_entity.type
_entity.pdbx_description
1 polymer ?
#
loop_
_entity_poly.entity_id
_entity_poly.type
_entity_poly.pdbx_seq_one_letter_code
_entity_poly.pdbx_strand_id
1 'polypeptide(L)'
;MKCVGIQQLEAIRRLKSRDIHQLRRTVYLTFVPDEELGGRLGMKQFVAGEKPSSNELLNEIAFSDLNVEFCLDEGLPSPTDKYLAFYDERRPLWDCNQNEKAVFGGHGLSLSDNTAGEKLQKFLNR
;
A
#
# COMPACT_ATOMS: atom_id res chain seq x y z
N MET A 1 -7.24 5.10 -2.46
CA MET A 1 -6.70 5.69 -3.73
C MET A 1 -7.57 5.80 -5.00
N LYS A 2 -8.89 5.57 -5.01
CA LYS A 2 -9.66 5.54 -6.28
C LYS A 2 -9.65 6.88 -7.07
N CYS A 3 -9.66 8.01 -6.36
CA CYS A 3 -9.64 9.34 -6.97
C CYS A 3 -8.32 9.65 -7.69
N VAL A 4 -7.18 9.17 -7.18
CA VAL A 4 -5.87 9.35 -7.84
C VAL A 4 -5.78 8.53 -9.12
N GLY A 5 -6.27 7.29 -9.09
CA GLY A 5 -6.30 6.45 -10.29
C GLY A 5 -7.09 7.07 -11.45
N ILE A 6 -8.26 7.66 -11.18
CA ILE A 6 -9.02 8.35 -12.23
C ILE A 6 -8.34 9.64 -12.72
N GLN A 7 -7.63 10.37 -11.84
CA GLN A 7 -6.85 11.54 -12.23
C GLN A 7 -5.69 11.18 -13.18
N GLN A 8 -4.99 10.08 -12.91
CA GLN A 8 -3.92 9.57 -13.78
C GLN A 8 -4.48 9.13 -15.15
N LEU A 9 -5.59 8.39 -15.16
CA LEU A 9 -6.30 8.03 -16.40
C LEU A 9 -6.69 9.27 -17.21
N GLU A 10 -7.28 10.28 -16.56
CA GLU A 10 -7.68 11.53 -17.19
C GLU A 10 -6.49 12.33 -17.71
N ALA A 11 -5.36 12.35 -17.00
CA ALA A 11 -4.13 12.98 -17.45
C ALA A 11 -3.62 12.35 -18.76
N ILE A 12 -3.58 11.01 -18.83
CA ILE A 12 -3.21 10.28 -20.05
C ILE A 12 -4.20 10.57 -21.17
N ARG A 13 -5.51 10.56 -20.88
CA ARG A 13 -6.55 10.89 -21.88
C ARG A 13 -6.36 12.30 -22.42
N ARG A 14 -6.05 13.28 -21.58
CA ARG A 14 -5.80 14.67 -21.97
C ARG A 14 -4.54 14.81 -22.82
N LEU A 15 -3.46 14.10 -22.50
CA LEU A 15 -2.24 14.09 -23.33
C LEU A 15 -2.56 13.58 -24.74
N LYS A 16 -3.27 12.45 -24.85
CA LYS A 16 -3.72 11.90 -26.13
C LYS A 16 -4.64 12.86 -26.89
N SER A 17 -5.55 13.55 -26.21
CA SER A 17 -6.44 14.54 -26.85
C SER A 17 -5.72 15.77 -27.39
N ARG A 18 -4.50 16.04 -26.92
CA ARG A 18 -3.61 17.11 -27.40
C ARG A 18 -2.62 16.60 -28.45
N ASP A 19 -2.89 15.44 -29.06
CA ASP A 19 -2.05 14.79 -30.07
C ASP A 19 -0.65 14.38 -29.56
N ILE A 20 -0.50 14.24 -28.23
CA ILE A 20 0.74 13.74 -27.61
C ILE A 20 0.63 12.23 -27.48
N HIS A 21 1.14 11.54 -28.48
CA HIS A 21 1.10 10.08 -28.55
C HIS A 21 2.41 9.38 -28.14
N GLN A 22 3.53 10.10 -28.24
CA GLN A 22 4.84 9.59 -27.87
C GLN A 22 5.41 10.37 -26.68
N LEU A 23 5.58 9.69 -25.55
CA LEU A 23 6.27 10.23 -24.39
C LEU A 23 7.77 9.92 -24.46
N ARG A 24 8.58 10.72 -23.76
CA ARG A 24 10.04 10.48 -23.63
C ARG A 24 10.36 9.17 -22.91
N ARG A 25 9.47 8.69 -22.06
CA ARG A 25 9.57 7.46 -21.29
C ARG A 25 8.26 6.70 -21.40
N THR A 26 8.33 5.37 -21.33
CA THR A 26 7.14 4.54 -21.22
C THR A 26 6.49 4.77 -19.86
N VAL A 27 5.18 5.01 -19.85
CA VAL A 27 4.39 5.16 -18.62
C VAL A 27 3.49 3.94 -18.52
N TYR A 28 3.69 3.16 -17.47
CA TYR A 28 2.80 2.05 -17.11
C TYR A 28 1.80 2.55 -16.08
N LEU A 29 0.52 2.26 -16.31
CA LEU A 29 -0.53 2.52 -15.33
C LEU A 29 -1.01 1.18 -14.79
N THR A 30 -0.84 0.97 -13.48
CA THR A 30 -1.17 -0.28 -12.81
C THR A 30 -2.27 -0.06 -11.78
N PHE A 31 -3.23 -0.99 -11.74
CA PHE A 31 -4.24 -1.08 -10.69
C PHE A 31 -3.95 -2.35 -9.91
N VAL A 32 -3.34 -2.22 -8.74
CA VAL A 32 -2.92 -3.36 -7.93
C VAL A 32 -3.89 -3.60 -6.77
N PRO A 33 -4.22 -4.86 -6.46
CA PRO A 33 -4.96 -5.19 -5.27
C PRO A 33 -4.02 -5.15 -4.05
N ASP A 34 -4.62 -5.22 -2.86
CA ASP A 34 -3.93 -5.58 -1.61
C ASP A 34 -2.95 -4.54 -1.04
N GLU A 35 -2.82 -3.35 -1.64
CA GLU A 35 -1.92 -2.28 -1.15
C GLU A 35 -2.20 -1.94 0.33
N GLU A 36 -3.45 -1.68 0.68
CA GLU A 36 -3.91 -1.36 2.05
C GLU A 36 -3.69 -2.50 3.07
N LEU A 37 -3.35 -3.71 2.60
CA LEU A 37 -3.02 -4.89 3.41
C LEU A 37 -1.52 -5.23 3.37
N GLY A 38 -0.70 -4.35 2.79
CA GLY A 38 0.76 -4.49 2.66
C GLY A 38 1.23 -5.19 1.38
N GLY A 39 0.34 -5.42 0.41
CA GLY A 39 0.68 -5.90 -0.93
C GLY A 39 1.18 -7.35 -1.00
N ARG A 40 0.96 -8.16 0.03
CA ARG A 40 1.48 -9.53 0.16
C ARG A 40 0.90 -10.48 -0.88
N LEU A 41 -0.37 -10.35 -1.21
CA LEU A 41 -1.10 -11.15 -2.21
C LEU A 41 -1.31 -10.40 -3.53
N GLY A 42 -0.73 -9.20 -3.67
CA GLY A 42 -0.78 -8.38 -4.87
C GLY A 42 0.63 -8.13 -5.41
N MET A 43 1.13 -6.91 -5.19
CA MET A 43 2.39 -6.45 -5.75
C MET A 43 3.58 -7.37 -5.45
N LYS A 44 3.67 -7.97 -4.25
CA LYS A 44 4.76 -8.88 -3.88
C LYS A 44 4.89 -10.07 -4.83
N GLN A 45 3.77 -10.71 -5.17
CA GLN A 45 3.74 -11.87 -6.07
C GLN A 45 4.08 -11.45 -7.50
N PHE A 46 3.59 -10.29 -7.95
CA PHE A 46 3.89 -9.75 -9.26
C PHE A 46 5.38 -9.44 -9.43
N VAL A 47 6.00 -8.79 -8.43
CA VAL A 47 7.45 -8.54 -8.41
C VAL A 47 8.26 -9.84 -8.40
N ALA A 48 7.77 -10.88 -7.71
CA ALA A 48 8.39 -12.20 -7.71
C ALA A 48 8.22 -12.98 -9.03
N GLY A 49 7.44 -12.45 -9.98
CA GLY A 49 7.17 -13.11 -11.25
C GLY A 49 6.22 -14.32 -11.13
N GLU A 50 5.46 -14.40 -10.04
CA GLU A 50 4.47 -15.46 -9.86
C GLU A 50 3.38 -15.35 -10.94
N LYS A 51 3.03 -16.49 -11.54
CA LYS A 51 1.97 -16.53 -12.55
C LYS A 51 0.61 -16.71 -11.86
N PRO A 52 -0.47 -16.15 -12.44
CA PRO A 52 -1.82 -16.45 -11.99
C PRO A 52 -2.09 -17.95 -11.96
N SER A 53 -2.85 -18.40 -10.97
CA SER A 53 -3.24 -19.80 -10.83
C SER A 53 -4.29 -20.25 -11.86
N SER A 54 -4.99 -19.29 -12.47
CA SER A 54 -5.95 -19.53 -13.56
C SER A 54 -5.30 -19.25 -14.92
N ASN A 55 -5.42 -20.22 -15.83
CA ASN A 55 -4.98 -20.07 -17.23
C ASN A 55 -5.84 -19.07 -18.04
N GLU A 56 -6.96 -18.60 -17.49
CA GLU A 56 -7.79 -17.56 -18.11
C GLU A 56 -7.25 -16.15 -17.85
N LEU A 57 -6.40 -15.98 -16.83
CA LEU A 57 -5.79 -14.71 -16.49
C LEU A 57 -4.48 -14.57 -17.27
N LEU A 58 -4.38 -13.49 -18.05
CA LEU A 58 -3.19 -13.20 -18.82
C LEU A 58 -2.06 -12.70 -17.89
N ASN A 59 -0.87 -13.25 -18.07
CA ASN A 59 0.37 -12.69 -17.51
C ASN A 59 1.23 -12.18 -18.66
N GLU A 60 0.85 -11.02 -19.18
CA GLU A 60 1.39 -10.47 -20.44
C GLU A 60 2.78 -9.86 -20.29
N ILE A 61 3.19 -9.52 -19.05
CA ILE A 61 4.44 -8.80 -18.80
C ILE A 61 5.00 -9.17 -17.43
N ALA A 62 6.30 -9.47 -17.35
CA ALA A 62 6.97 -9.64 -16.07
C ALA A 62 7.33 -8.26 -15.48
N PHE A 63 7.38 -8.16 -14.16
CA PHE A 63 7.75 -6.89 -13.51
C PHE A 63 9.13 -6.38 -13.95
N SER A 64 10.09 -7.28 -14.18
CA SER A 64 11.44 -6.93 -14.68
C SER A 64 11.40 -6.25 -16.05
N ASP A 65 10.44 -6.60 -16.91
CA ASP A 65 10.33 -6.08 -18.27
C ASP A 65 9.82 -4.63 -18.30
N LEU A 66 9.21 -4.19 -17.20
CA LEU A 66 8.73 -2.81 -17.04
C LEU A 66 9.88 -1.81 -16.93
N ASN A 67 11.07 -2.24 -16.49
CA ASN A 67 12.26 -1.40 -16.29
C ASN A 67 11.94 -0.09 -15.53
N VAL A 68 11.25 -0.22 -14.39
CA VAL A 68 10.72 0.92 -13.62
C VAL A 68 11.86 1.59 -12.82
N GLU A 69 12.00 2.90 -13.01
CA GLU A 69 12.98 3.73 -12.28
C GLU A 69 12.35 4.43 -11.06
N PHE A 70 11.10 4.86 -11.19
CA PHE A 70 10.30 5.42 -10.10
C PHE A 70 8.81 5.14 -10.30
N CYS A 71 8.05 5.11 -9.22
CA CYS A 71 6.59 5.03 -9.24
C CYS A 71 5.98 6.32 -8.69
N LEU A 72 4.77 6.62 -9.16
CA LEU A 72 3.92 7.64 -8.57
C LEU A 72 2.78 6.91 -7.87
N ASP A 73 2.79 6.98 -6.55
CA ASP A 73 1.76 6.37 -5.71
C ASP A 73 0.95 7.45 -4.98
N GLU A 74 0.42 7.16 -3.79
CA GLU A 74 -0.35 8.10 -3.00
C GLU A 74 0.41 9.41 -2.71
N GLY A 75 -0.35 10.48 -2.50
CA GLY A 75 0.20 11.79 -2.18
C GLY A 75 -0.72 12.57 -1.26
N LEU A 76 -0.14 13.55 -0.58
CA LEU A 76 -0.87 14.46 0.30
C LEU A 76 -1.16 15.79 -0.41
N PRO A 77 -2.32 16.41 -0.12
CA PRO A 77 -2.58 17.76 -0.59
C PRO A 77 -1.55 18.72 0.03
N SER A 78 -1.04 19.64 -0.78
CA SER A 78 -0.19 20.72 -0.30
C SER A 78 -1.04 21.87 0.24
N PRO A 79 -0.68 22.49 1.37
CA PRO A 79 -1.34 23.70 1.86
C PRO A 79 -0.99 24.95 1.03
N THR A 80 -0.15 24.81 0.02
CA THR A 80 0.32 25.90 -0.86
C THR A 80 0.21 25.48 -2.33
N ASP A 81 0.43 26.41 -3.26
CA ASP A 81 0.45 26.14 -4.71
C ASP A 81 1.70 25.37 -5.20
N LYS A 82 2.40 24.68 -4.31
CA LYS A 82 3.58 23.86 -4.63
C LYS A 82 3.28 22.39 -4.45
N TYR A 83 3.76 21.55 -5.37
CA TYR A 83 3.69 20.10 -5.20
C TYR A 83 4.64 19.62 -4.10
N LEU A 84 4.18 18.64 -3.31
CA LEU A 84 5.03 17.90 -2.38
C LEU A 84 5.56 16.67 -3.10
N ALA A 85 6.88 16.53 -3.13
CA ALA A 85 7.56 15.35 -3.67
C ALA A 85 8.16 14.55 -2.52
N PHE A 86 7.80 13.27 -2.45
CA PHE A 86 8.32 12.31 -1.48
C PHE A 86 9.29 11.38 -2.20
N TYR A 87 10.41 11.06 -1.56
CA TYR A 87 11.46 10.21 -2.14
C TYR A 87 11.70 8.94 -1.33
N ASP A 88 10.99 8.78 -0.21
CA ASP A 88 11.12 7.64 0.69
C ASP A 88 9.82 7.45 1.48
N GLU A 89 9.57 6.22 1.91
CA GLU A 89 8.45 5.84 2.75
C GLU A 89 8.92 5.01 3.94
N ARG A 90 8.24 5.11 5.07
CA ARG A 90 8.54 4.25 6.22
C ARG A 90 7.84 2.92 6.04
N ARG A 91 8.56 1.82 6.28
CA ARG A 91 7.97 0.49 6.25
C ARG A 91 7.05 0.30 7.47
N PRO A 92 5.77 -0.04 7.29
CA PRO A 92 4.92 -0.44 8.39
C PRO A 92 5.45 -1.73 9.01
N LEU A 93 5.62 -1.73 10.33
CA LEU A 93 5.90 -2.93 11.11
C LEU A 93 4.62 -3.29 11.86
N TRP A 94 3.97 -4.36 11.43
CA TRP A 94 2.84 -4.93 12.17
C TRP A 94 3.36 -5.98 13.14
N ASP A 95 3.25 -5.71 14.44
CA ASP A 95 3.54 -6.66 15.50
C ASP A 95 2.24 -7.05 16.22
N CYS A 96 1.91 -8.33 16.19
CA CYS A 96 0.73 -8.89 16.83
C CYS A 96 1.14 -9.54 18.15
N ASN A 97 1.08 -8.76 19.23
CA ASN A 97 1.35 -9.27 20.57
C ASN A 97 0.12 -9.98 21.14
N GLN A 98 0.14 -11.31 21.12
CA GLN A 98 -0.87 -12.13 21.77
C GLN A 98 -0.54 -12.30 23.26
N ASN A 99 -1.30 -11.62 24.11
CA ASN A 99 -1.20 -11.75 25.57
C ASN A 99 -2.00 -12.96 26.08
N GLU A 100 -1.56 -14.18 25.72
CA GLU A 100 -2.20 -15.45 26.10
C GLU A 100 -2.28 -15.67 27.63
N LYS A 101 -1.48 -14.93 28.40
CA LYS A 101 -1.39 -15.09 29.86
C LYS A 101 -2.31 -14.15 30.65
N ALA A 102 -3.17 -13.36 30.02
CA ALA A 102 -4.13 -12.52 30.73
C ALA A 102 -5.31 -13.39 31.22
N VAL A 103 -5.53 -13.44 32.53
CA VAL A 103 -6.40 -14.45 33.16
C VAL A 103 -7.84 -13.96 33.36
N PHE A 104 -8.08 -12.64 33.37
CA PHE A 104 -9.39 -12.08 33.72
C PHE A 104 -9.86 -10.99 32.74
N GLY A 105 -11.07 -11.17 32.21
CA GLY A 105 -11.94 -10.09 31.74
C GLY A 105 -12.90 -9.67 32.85
N GLY A 106 -13.33 -8.41 32.87
CA GLY A 106 -14.17 -7.85 33.95
C GLY A 106 -15.09 -6.73 33.48
N HIS A 107 -16.09 -6.41 34.30
CA HIS A 107 -16.98 -5.26 34.07
C HIS A 107 -16.15 -3.97 34.13
N GLY A 108 -16.31 -3.03 33.19
CA GLY A 108 -15.47 -1.81 33.10
C GLY A 108 -15.51 -0.88 34.32
N LEU A 109 -16.45 -1.10 35.25
CA LEU A 109 -16.53 -0.43 36.55
C LEU A 109 -15.59 -1.04 37.60
N SER A 110 -15.20 -2.31 37.42
CA SER A 110 -14.31 -3.07 38.30
C SER A 110 -12.99 -3.31 37.59
N LEU A 111 -11.98 -2.50 37.91
CA LEU A 111 -10.62 -2.69 37.42
C LEU A 111 -9.92 -3.70 38.31
N SER A 112 -9.90 -4.97 37.90
CA SER A 112 -9.12 -6.02 38.58
C SER A 112 -7.64 -5.91 38.22
N ASP A 113 -6.74 -6.30 39.11
CA ASP A 113 -5.30 -6.33 38.82
C ASP A 113 -4.94 -7.42 37.79
N ASN A 114 -3.76 -7.29 37.16
CA ASN A 114 -3.15 -8.27 36.25
C ASN A 114 -3.91 -8.47 34.93
N THR A 115 -4.57 -7.42 34.43
CA THR A 115 -5.32 -7.44 33.18
C THR A 115 -4.43 -7.59 31.94
N ALA A 116 -5.05 -7.93 30.81
CA ALA A 116 -4.38 -7.87 29.51
C ALA A 116 -3.80 -6.48 29.20
N GLY A 117 -4.53 -5.42 29.58
CA GLY A 117 -4.11 -4.04 29.38
C GLY A 117 -2.84 -3.69 30.14
N GLU A 118 -2.72 -4.08 31.41
CA GLU A 118 -1.52 -3.83 32.22
C GLU A 118 -0.28 -4.57 31.68
N LYS A 119 -0.47 -5.80 31.19
CA LYS A 119 0.62 -6.58 30.59
C LYS A 119 1.07 -5.97 29.27
N LEU A 120 0.12 -5.54 28.43
CA LEU A 120 0.42 -4.82 27.20
C LEU A 120 1.16 -3.52 27.49
N GLN A 121 0.73 -2.72 28.47
CA GLN A 121 1.41 -1.49 28.85
C GLN A 121 2.86 -1.75 29.30
N LYS A 122 3.09 -2.80 30.12
CA LYS A 122 4.44 -3.19 30.53
C LYS A 122 5.31 -3.63 29.35
N PHE A 123 4.74 -4.28 28.35
CA PHE A 123 5.44 -4.63 27.11
C PHE A 123 5.82 -3.39 26.30
N LEU A 124 4.87 -2.46 26.11
CA LEU A 124 5.09 -1.22 25.37
C LEU A 124 6.11 -0.28 26.04
N ASN A 125 6.24 -0.34 27.36
CA ASN A 125 7.18 0.49 28.13
C ASN A 125 8.62 -0.07 28.19
N ARG A 126 8.88 -1.23 27.61
CA ARG A 126 10.23 -1.81 27.52
C ARG A 126 10.94 -1.31 26.27
#